data_AF-A0A6G6SKF7-F1
#
_entry.id   AF-A0A6G6SKF7-F1
#
_cell.length_a   1.000
_cell.length_b   1.000
_cell.length_c   1.000
_cell.angle_alpha   90.00
_cell.angle_beta   90.00
_cell.angle_gamma   90.00
#
_symmetry.space_group_name_H-M   'P 1'
#
loop_
_entity.id
_entity.type
_entity.pdbx_description
1 polymer ?
#
loop_
_entity_poly.entity_id
_entity_poly.type
_entity_poly.pdbx_seq_one_letter_code
_entity_poly.pdbx_strand_id
1 'polypeptide(L)'
;MKLIDGLKTELKGFFNETSENNYVKIFDTPHVWGMPFGKEIMPKAIEREAEFEQAITSILDKMLYRCDISSLNAPDEEWRKIILAAIDKSFSEKKGRKERTQIRFLFAQTPTVLLNGVKYYFSGTPEYLALKKDLIELIKERGKYWECIPDIWIGRFYRIIDGLKVSLEKKVLPEDFISELDTRMTWNHTKIIAVDGSEAFVGGHNLNMDLFKSYPPVHDVSVKVIGESALHSQLFLNNMWDVGKDLITKEYFDSKKNEWVAKKASYHIADPLTKKSILKEIKKINEENLAKSPDEGFFKTDRIFSVGKYWEGADMRTDYKKGSEKMKEYLIKNAKKKIRMSQQDVVSAWKKKWKDHPVCHWIIEALLKNPELEVEIVVSPLDAAAGANGDQYSFGSGAQRTFELFKYYLTHDIETDTVISDPDKIRESALRRIKIAPFFFTDKVPKALQTEGKTYKWSDADESSYTATLKEAPLSEDPPKKGDIGHPFWSLVNASGIYPKVAPAPGNHAKVTIIDDELYIVGSDNMYPGYLSEFNYLVEGEEAVSTFIKEYWDKLWHYSEPHAFKQK
;
A
#
# COMPACT_ATOMS: atom_id res chain seq x y z
N MET A 1 18.06 14.64 19.18
CA MET A 1 16.91 13.72 19.34
C MET A 1 16.78 12.95 18.03
N LYS A 2 16.70 11.62 18.05
CA LYS A 2 16.47 10.84 16.81
C LYS A 2 15.05 11.16 16.30
N LEU A 3 14.83 11.12 14.98
CA LEU A 3 13.53 11.45 14.37
C LEU A 3 12.38 10.68 15.03
N ILE A 4 12.55 9.37 15.24
CA ILE A 4 11.52 8.51 15.83
C ILE A 4 11.13 8.90 17.26
N ASP A 5 12.04 9.43 18.08
CA ASP A 5 11.72 9.74 19.48
C ASP A 5 10.70 10.88 19.59
N GLY A 6 10.81 11.90 18.74
CA GLY A 6 9.79 12.95 18.67
C GLY A 6 8.51 12.48 17.98
N LEU A 7 8.60 11.57 17.00
CA LEU A 7 7.42 11.02 16.33
C LEU A 7 6.47 10.29 17.29
N LYS A 8 6.99 9.55 18.27
CA LYS A 8 6.17 8.89 19.31
C LYS A 8 5.28 9.87 20.07
N THR A 9 5.78 11.08 20.28
CA THR A 9 5.03 12.15 20.97
C THR A 9 3.88 12.64 20.09
N GLU A 10 4.13 12.86 18.80
CA GLU A 10 3.12 13.28 17.82
C GLU A 10 2.02 12.24 17.58
N LEU A 11 2.34 10.96 17.76
CA LEU A 11 1.38 9.86 17.56
C LEU A 11 0.60 9.49 18.81
N LYS A 12 0.73 10.24 19.91
CA LYS A 12 -0.06 9.99 21.12
C LYS A 12 -1.56 10.00 20.79
N GLY A 13 -2.25 8.91 21.11
CA GLY A 13 -3.68 8.72 20.82
C GLY A 13 -3.99 8.09 19.46
N PHE A 14 -2.97 7.79 18.65
CA PHE A 14 -3.07 7.01 17.43
C PHE A 14 -2.36 5.67 17.58
N PHE A 15 -2.73 4.68 16.76
CA PHE A 15 -2.05 3.40 16.77
C PHE A 15 -0.57 3.59 16.42
N ASN A 16 0.29 3.26 17.38
CA ASN A 16 1.72 3.23 17.18
C ASN A 16 2.34 2.22 18.15
N GLU A 17 3.18 1.33 17.65
CA GLU A 17 3.87 0.32 18.46
C GLU A 17 5.34 0.25 18.06
N THR A 18 6.24 0.03 19.02
CA THR A 18 7.68 -0.08 18.76
C THR A 18 8.19 -1.43 19.19
N SER A 19 8.92 -2.10 18.30
CA SER A 19 9.68 -3.30 18.65
C SER A 19 11.17 -3.01 18.51
N GLU A 20 11.96 -3.65 19.35
CA GLU A 20 13.41 -3.66 19.27
C GLU A 20 13.88 -5.03 18.79
N ASN A 21 15.00 -5.08 18.06
CA ASN A 21 15.59 -6.32 17.55
C ASN A 21 14.64 -7.16 16.68
N ASN A 22 14.52 -6.79 15.40
CA ASN A 22 13.86 -7.63 14.40
C ASN A 22 14.85 -7.96 13.28
N TYR A 23 14.49 -8.92 12.45
CA TYR A 23 15.11 -9.09 11.14
C TYR A 23 14.13 -8.73 10.04
N VAL A 24 14.62 -8.05 9.00
CA VAL A 24 13.83 -7.64 7.84
C VAL A 24 14.49 -8.09 6.55
N LYS A 25 13.69 -8.60 5.61
CA LYS A 25 14.11 -8.95 4.24
C LYS A 25 13.23 -8.23 3.23
N ILE A 26 13.84 -7.71 2.18
CA ILE A 26 13.19 -6.92 1.13
C ILE A 26 12.71 -7.84 0.01
N PHE A 27 11.49 -7.57 -0.44
CA PHE A 27 10.83 -8.26 -1.53
C PHE A 27 10.29 -7.22 -2.53
N ASP A 28 11.13 -6.83 -3.50
CA ASP A 28 10.74 -6.05 -4.67
C ASP A 28 10.39 -6.96 -5.86
N THR A 29 9.36 -6.62 -6.61
CA THR A 29 9.01 -7.29 -7.87
C THR A 29 9.21 -6.37 -9.06
N PRO A 30 9.42 -6.90 -10.27
CA PRO A 30 9.85 -8.28 -10.57
C PRO A 30 11.36 -8.51 -10.33
N HIS A 31 12.08 -7.54 -9.74
CA HIS A 31 13.54 -7.58 -9.53
C HIS A 31 14.37 -7.76 -10.82
N VAL A 32 14.10 -6.90 -11.81
CA VAL A 32 14.64 -6.99 -13.18
C VAL A 32 15.59 -5.83 -13.53
N TRP A 33 16.23 -5.25 -12.52
CA TRP A 33 17.13 -4.10 -12.65
C TRP A 33 18.20 -4.31 -13.75
N GLY A 34 18.25 -3.41 -14.74
CA GLY A 34 19.19 -3.45 -15.87
C GLY A 34 18.90 -4.50 -16.95
N MET A 35 17.82 -5.28 -16.84
CA MET A 35 17.42 -6.25 -17.86
C MET A 35 16.89 -5.56 -19.13
N PRO A 36 16.76 -6.27 -20.27
CA PRO A 36 16.18 -5.70 -21.49
C PRO A 36 14.75 -5.16 -21.27
N PHE A 37 14.36 -4.17 -22.07
CA PHE A 37 13.01 -3.62 -22.06
C PHE A 37 12.09 -4.41 -23.00
N GLY A 38 11.43 -5.45 -22.47
CA GLY A 38 10.56 -6.35 -23.25
C GLY A 38 10.14 -7.60 -22.48
N LYS A 39 9.50 -8.57 -23.16
CA LYS A 39 9.03 -9.84 -22.59
C LYS A 39 10.17 -10.73 -22.04
N GLU A 40 11.42 -10.43 -22.37
CA GLU A 40 12.62 -11.12 -21.88
C GLU A 40 12.81 -11.03 -20.35
N ILE A 41 12.12 -10.11 -19.68
CA ILE A 41 12.13 -10.01 -18.21
C ILE A 41 11.29 -11.10 -17.52
N MET A 42 10.35 -11.72 -18.23
CA MET A 42 9.35 -12.59 -17.61
C MET A 42 9.91 -13.82 -16.89
N PRO A 43 10.95 -14.51 -17.39
CA PRO A 43 11.56 -15.61 -16.63
C PRO A 43 12.03 -15.18 -15.23
N LYS A 44 12.58 -13.97 -15.10
CA LYS A 44 13.02 -13.44 -13.80
C LYS A 44 11.82 -13.02 -12.93
N ALA A 45 10.78 -12.45 -13.54
CA ALA A 45 9.53 -12.13 -12.85
C ALA A 45 8.88 -13.39 -12.22
N ILE A 46 8.86 -14.49 -12.96
CA ILE A 46 8.35 -15.80 -12.50
C ILE A 46 9.25 -16.41 -11.40
N GLU A 47 10.57 -16.28 -11.50
CA GLU A 47 11.46 -16.69 -10.40
C GLU A 47 11.15 -15.91 -9.12
N ARG A 48 10.95 -14.59 -9.24
CA ARG A 48 10.64 -13.71 -8.11
C ARG A 48 9.27 -14.00 -7.49
N GLU A 49 8.31 -14.43 -8.29
CA GLU A 49 7.03 -14.95 -7.81
C GLU A 49 7.21 -16.16 -6.90
N ALA A 50 8.01 -17.15 -7.31
CA ALA A 50 8.27 -18.34 -6.50
C ALA A 50 8.92 -18.01 -5.15
N GLU A 51 9.83 -17.02 -5.12
CA GLU A 51 10.39 -16.50 -3.86
C GLU A 51 9.32 -15.86 -2.96
N PHE A 52 8.37 -15.15 -3.56
CA PHE A 52 7.23 -14.55 -2.87
C PHE A 52 6.29 -15.61 -2.29
N GLU A 53 5.96 -16.62 -3.08
CA GLU A 53 5.18 -17.79 -2.65
C GLU A 53 5.87 -18.48 -1.47
N GLN A 54 7.17 -18.75 -1.57
CA GLN A 54 7.95 -19.37 -0.49
C GLN A 54 7.94 -18.50 0.78
N ALA A 55 8.09 -17.17 0.63
CA ALA A 55 8.08 -16.25 1.77
C ALA A 55 6.74 -16.29 2.51
N ILE A 56 5.62 -16.29 1.78
CA ILE A 56 4.27 -16.33 2.35
C ILE A 56 3.97 -17.71 2.96
N THR A 57 4.21 -18.79 2.21
CA THR A 57 3.92 -20.16 2.67
C THR A 57 4.75 -20.55 3.88
N SER A 58 6.02 -20.11 3.97
CA SER A 58 6.87 -20.34 5.15
C SER A 58 6.36 -19.65 6.42
N ILE A 59 5.63 -18.53 6.30
CA ILE A 59 4.97 -17.87 7.43
C ILE A 59 3.74 -18.68 7.83
N LEU A 60 2.88 -19.00 6.86
CA LEU A 60 1.64 -19.75 7.10
C LEU A 60 1.90 -21.15 7.67
N ASP A 61 3.02 -21.78 7.33
CA ASP A 61 3.36 -23.10 7.88
C ASP A 61 3.53 -23.10 9.41
N LYS A 62 3.87 -21.94 10.00
CA LYS A 62 4.15 -21.79 11.44
C LYS A 62 2.91 -21.63 12.32
N MET A 63 1.72 -21.53 11.73
CA MET A 63 0.47 -21.23 12.44
C MET A 63 0.16 -22.19 13.60
N LEU A 64 0.19 -21.67 14.82
CA LEU A 64 -0.17 -22.36 16.04
C LEU A 64 -1.35 -21.71 16.78
N TYR A 65 -1.36 -20.38 16.89
CA TYR A 65 -2.34 -19.64 17.69
C TYR A 65 -3.25 -18.73 16.87
N ARG A 66 -2.68 -17.94 15.96
CA ARG A 66 -3.38 -16.95 15.16
C ARG A 66 -2.67 -16.65 13.85
N CYS A 67 -3.44 -16.66 12.77
CA CYS A 67 -3.06 -16.16 11.46
C CYS A 67 -3.99 -15.03 11.03
N ASP A 68 -3.40 -13.96 10.50
CA ASP A 68 -4.13 -12.88 9.83
C ASP A 68 -3.69 -12.77 8.38
N ILE A 69 -4.66 -12.72 7.47
CA ILE A 69 -4.47 -12.39 6.06
C ILE A 69 -5.37 -11.21 5.75
N SER A 70 -4.76 -10.05 5.52
CA SER A 70 -5.44 -8.81 5.18
C SER A 70 -4.93 -8.30 3.84
N SER A 71 -5.84 -7.89 2.94
CA SER A 71 -5.51 -7.41 1.60
C SER A 71 -6.61 -6.49 1.08
N LEU A 72 -6.34 -5.71 0.02
CA LEU A 72 -7.38 -4.98 -0.73
C LEU A 72 -8.39 -5.98 -1.31
N ASN A 73 -7.90 -6.95 -2.08
CA ASN A 73 -8.72 -7.99 -2.69
C ASN A 73 -8.56 -9.31 -1.95
N ALA A 74 -9.63 -10.12 -1.95
CA ALA A 74 -9.50 -11.55 -1.68
C ALA A 74 -8.52 -12.18 -2.70
N PRO A 75 -7.77 -13.22 -2.31
CA PRO A 75 -6.80 -13.86 -3.20
C PRO A 75 -7.48 -14.39 -4.46
N ASP A 76 -6.85 -14.15 -5.62
CA ASP A 76 -7.26 -14.76 -6.88
C ASP A 76 -7.14 -16.29 -6.83
N GLU A 77 -7.51 -16.96 -7.93
CA GLU A 77 -7.53 -18.43 -7.96
C GLU A 77 -6.19 -19.08 -7.62
N GLU A 78 -5.08 -18.54 -8.10
CA GLU A 78 -3.76 -19.12 -7.90
C GLU A 78 -3.26 -18.88 -6.48
N TRP A 79 -3.34 -17.64 -5.98
CA TRP A 79 -3.00 -17.36 -4.59
C TRP A 79 -3.87 -18.13 -3.61
N ARG A 80 -5.16 -18.30 -3.93
CA ARG A 80 -6.08 -19.07 -3.09
C ARG A 80 -5.65 -20.53 -2.99
N LYS A 81 -5.24 -21.18 -4.10
CA LYS A 81 -4.71 -22.55 -4.07
C LYS A 81 -3.49 -22.67 -3.17
N ILE A 82 -2.54 -21.75 -3.29
CA ILE A 82 -1.31 -21.70 -2.48
C ILE A 82 -1.64 -21.54 -0.99
N ILE A 83 -2.49 -20.56 -0.64
CA ILE A 83 -2.87 -20.27 0.74
C ILE A 83 -3.59 -21.48 1.36
N LEU A 84 -4.53 -22.10 0.65
CA LEU A 84 -5.25 -23.28 1.14
C LEU A 84 -4.35 -24.49 1.31
N ALA A 85 -3.38 -24.70 0.41
CA ALA A 85 -2.38 -25.75 0.54
C ALA A 85 -1.47 -25.53 1.76
N ALA A 86 -1.06 -24.28 2.02
CA ALA A 86 -0.27 -23.94 3.20
C ALA A 86 -1.05 -24.15 4.50
N ILE A 87 -2.36 -23.82 4.52
CA ILE A 87 -3.25 -24.13 5.64
C ILE A 87 -3.34 -25.65 5.84
N ASP A 88 -3.60 -26.45 4.80
CA ASP A 88 -3.66 -27.91 4.94
C ASP A 88 -2.34 -28.49 5.47
N LYS A 89 -1.20 -28.04 4.93
CA LYS A 89 0.11 -28.49 5.36
C LYS A 89 0.31 -28.24 6.86
N SER A 90 0.08 -26.99 7.31
CA SER A 90 0.29 -26.60 8.70
C SER A 90 -0.58 -27.40 9.68
N PHE A 91 -1.81 -27.75 9.30
CA PHE A 91 -2.75 -28.50 10.14
C PHE A 91 -2.66 -30.03 10.00
N SER A 92 -2.11 -30.52 8.88
CA SER A 92 -1.78 -31.94 8.70
C SER A 92 -0.55 -32.33 9.52
N GLU A 93 0.38 -31.40 9.72
CA GLU A 93 1.48 -31.57 10.67
C GLU A 93 0.99 -31.56 12.13
N LYS A 94 1.37 -32.59 12.88
CA LYS A 94 1.08 -32.68 14.33
C LYS A 94 1.99 -31.74 15.10
N LYS A 95 1.51 -30.52 15.40
CA LYS A 95 2.25 -29.50 16.16
C LYS A 95 1.87 -29.46 17.64
N GLY A 96 0.99 -30.34 18.11
CA GLY A 96 0.59 -30.42 19.52
C GLY A 96 -0.34 -29.29 19.95
N ARG A 97 -1.27 -28.88 19.06
CA ARG A 97 -2.22 -27.79 19.32
C ARG A 97 -3.07 -28.07 20.56
N LYS A 98 -2.95 -27.18 21.55
CA LYS A 98 -3.74 -27.22 22.80
C LYS A 98 -5.06 -26.45 22.68
N GLU A 99 -5.13 -25.55 21.72
CA GLU A 99 -6.27 -24.67 21.46
C GLU A 99 -6.55 -24.64 19.96
N ARG A 100 -7.76 -24.20 19.56
CA ARG A 100 -8.05 -23.97 18.14
C ARG A 100 -7.25 -22.76 17.66
N THR A 101 -6.42 -22.95 16.64
CA THR A 101 -5.76 -21.85 15.93
C THR A 101 -6.81 -20.95 15.27
N GLN A 102 -6.72 -19.64 15.48
CA GLN A 102 -7.57 -18.65 14.85
C GLN A 102 -7.02 -18.25 13.47
N ILE A 103 -7.86 -18.20 12.44
CA ILE A 103 -7.48 -17.69 11.11
C ILE A 103 -8.44 -16.58 10.76
N ARG A 104 -7.94 -15.37 10.47
CA ARG A 104 -8.79 -14.23 10.12
C ARG A 104 -8.43 -13.69 8.75
N PHE A 105 -9.45 -13.51 7.93
CA PHE A 105 -9.36 -12.93 6.59
C PHE A 105 -10.06 -11.58 6.59
N LEU A 106 -9.33 -10.50 6.31
CA LEU A 106 -9.89 -9.15 6.25
C LEU A 106 -9.63 -8.53 4.87
N PHE A 107 -10.70 -8.36 4.09
CA PHE A 107 -10.61 -7.80 2.75
C PHE A 107 -11.32 -6.48 2.63
N ALA A 108 -11.08 -5.76 1.54
CA ALA A 108 -11.86 -4.60 1.22
C ALA A 108 -13.14 -4.96 0.49
N GLN A 109 -14.01 -3.97 0.35
CA GLN A 109 -14.92 -3.89 -0.77
C GLN A 109 -14.75 -2.53 -1.41
N THR A 110 -14.41 -2.52 -2.69
CA THR A 110 -14.19 -1.30 -3.46
C THR A 110 -15.46 -0.90 -4.21
N PRO A 111 -15.60 0.37 -4.63
CA PRO A 111 -16.73 0.79 -5.47
C PRO A 111 -16.83 0.06 -6.81
N THR A 112 -15.74 -0.55 -7.31
CA THR A 112 -15.79 -1.35 -8.56
C THR A 112 -16.70 -2.57 -8.45
N VAL A 113 -17.02 -3.02 -7.23
CA VAL A 113 -18.00 -4.10 -7.00
C VAL A 113 -19.37 -3.80 -7.63
N LEU A 114 -19.74 -2.52 -7.76
CA LEU A 114 -21.01 -2.11 -8.37
C LEU A 114 -21.03 -2.40 -9.88
N LEU A 115 -19.87 -2.41 -10.54
CA LEU A 115 -19.73 -2.78 -11.95
C LEU A 115 -19.97 -4.28 -12.17
N ASN A 116 -19.64 -5.11 -11.19
CA ASN A 116 -19.90 -6.55 -11.22
C ASN A 116 -21.38 -6.89 -10.94
N GLY A 117 -22.16 -5.92 -10.47
CA GLY A 117 -23.58 -6.03 -10.19
C GLY A 117 -23.90 -5.87 -8.70
N VAL A 118 -25.03 -5.22 -8.42
CA VAL A 118 -25.47 -4.81 -7.07
C VAL A 118 -25.52 -5.96 -6.06
N LYS A 119 -25.76 -7.21 -6.49
CA LYS A 119 -25.73 -8.37 -5.60
C LYS A 119 -24.38 -8.54 -4.89
N TYR A 120 -23.27 -8.28 -5.58
CA TYR A 120 -21.92 -8.46 -5.03
C TYR A 120 -21.57 -7.40 -3.99
N TYR A 121 -22.27 -6.25 -3.99
CA TYR A 121 -22.18 -5.29 -2.90
C TYR A 121 -22.57 -5.91 -1.56
N PHE A 122 -23.57 -6.79 -1.54
CA PHE A 122 -24.04 -7.42 -0.31
C PHE A 122 -23.29 -8.73 -0.03
N SER A 123 -22.99 -9.54 -1.05
CA SER A 123 -22.39 -10.86 -0.88
C SER A 123 -20.86 -10.89 -0.83
N GLY A 124 -20.19 -9.88 -1.37
CA GLY A 124 -18.74 -9.85 -1.61
C GLY A 124 -18.39 -10.17 -3.07
N THR A 125 -17.14 -9.94 -3.47
CA THR A 125 -16.65 -10.19 -4.84
C THR A 125 -16.65 -11.68 -5.20
N PRO A 126 -16.55 -12.05 -6.49
CA PRO A 126 -16.39 -13.44 -6.90
C PRO A 126 -15.24 -14.17 -6.18
N GLU A 127 -14.08 -13.53 -6.03
CA GLU A 127 -12.89 -14.09 -5.37
C GLU A 127 -13.15 -14.31 -3.87
N TYR A 128 -13.86 -13.37 -3.22
CA TYR A 128 -14.28 -13.50 -1.82
C TYR A 128 -15.21 -14.70 -1.62
N LEU A 129 -16.19 -14.88 -2.52
CA LEU A 129 -17.11 -16.00 -2.48
C LEU A 129 -16.43 -17.33 -2.79
N ALA A 130 -15.47 -17.34 -3.73
CA ALA A 130 -14.66 -18.52 -4.05
C ALA A 130 -13.80 -18.96 -2.85
N LEU A 131 -13.13 -18.02 -2.17
CA LEU A 131 -12.39 -18.33 -0.93
C LEU A 131 -13.28 -18.97 0.13
N LYS A 132 -14.48 -18.42 0.34
CA LYS A 132 -15.45 -18.97 1.29
C LYS A 132 -15.86 -20.40 0.94
N LYS A 133 -16.08 -20.68 -0.34
CA LYS A 133 -16.44 -22.02 -0.83
C LYS A 133 -15.27 -23.00 -0.65
N ASP A 134 -14.10 -22.62 -1.11
CA ASP A 134 -12.94 -23.52 -1.14
C ASP A 134 -12.43 -23.83 0.29
N LEU A 135 -12.58 -22.91 1.25
CA LEU A 135 -12.34 -23.19 2.67
C LEU A 135 -13.30 -24.28 3.23
N ILE A 136 -14.59 -24.25 2.83
CA ILE A 136 -15.55 -25.27 3.24
C ILE A 136 -15.14 -26.64 2.69
N GLU A 137 -14.78 -26.69 1.40
CA GLU A 137 -14.35 -27.91 0.72
C GLU A 137 -13.08 -28.47 1.36
N LEU A 138 -12.08 -27.62 1.60
CA LEU A 138 -10.85 -28.01 2.29
C LEU A 138 -11.12 -28.65 3.65
N ILE A 139 -11.95 -28.02 4.48
CA ILE A 139 -12.23 -28.51 5.83
C ILE A 139 -13.03 -29.82 5.79
N LYS A 140 -13.98 -29.97 4.86
CA LYS A 140 -14.73 -31.22 4.68
C LYS A 140 -13.81 -32.38 4.31
N GLU A 141 -12.86 -32.14 3.42
CA GLU A 141 -11.97 -33.18 2.91
C GLU A 141 -10.85 -33.52 3.89
N ARG A 142 -10.26 -32.50 4.51
CA ARG A 142 -9.00 -32.60 5.27
C ARG A 142 -9.18 -32.54 6.77
N GLY A 143 -10.22 -31.87 7.26
CA GLY A 143 -10.41 -31.54 8.68
C GLY A 143 -10.43 -32.75 9.62
N LYS A 144 -10.84 -33.92 9.15
CA LYS A 144 -10.81 -35.18 9.92
C LYS A 144 -9.40 -35.69 10.24
N TYR A 145 -8.36 -35.22 9.53
CA TYR A 145 -6.97 -35.58 9.74
C TYR A 145 -6.22 -34.57 10.64
N TRP A 146 -6.78 -33.39 10.82
CA TRP A 146 -6.18 -32.31 11.60
C TRP A 146 -6.36 -32.51 13.12
N GLU A 147 -5.45 -31.96 13.93
CA GLU A 147 -5.57 -32.00 15.41
C GLU A 147 -6.81 -31.26 15.90
N CYS A 148 -7.20 -30.19 15.21
CA CYS A 148 -8.39 -29.42 15.47
C CYS A 148 -8.86 -28.73 14.18
N ILE A 149 -10.16 -28.42 14.10
CA ILE A 149 -10.66 -27.51 13.08
C ILE A 149 -10.36 -26.07 13.53
N PRO A 150 -9.73 -25.22 12.69
CA PRO A 150 -9.43 -23.83 13.03
C PRO A 150 -10.68 -23.00 13.35
N ASP A 151 -10.51 -21.94 14.14
CA ASP A 151 -11.51 -20.88 14.33
C ASP A 151 -11.35 -19.84 13.22
N ILE A 152 -12.15 -19.96 12.15
CA ILE A 152 -12.00 -19.11 10.96
C ILE A 152 -13.01 -17.96 10.96
N TRP A 153 -12.48 -16.75 10.78
CA TRP A 153 -13.23 -15.52 10.60
C TRP A 153 -12.94 -14.90 9.23
N ILE A 154 -13.97 -14.32 8.61
CA ILE A 154 -13.82 -13.56 7.38
C ILE A 154 -14.66 -12.28 7.44
N GLY A 155 -14.10 -11.19 6.92
CA GLY A 155 -14.72 -9.88 6.98
C GLY A 155 -14.35 -9.00 5.81
N ARG A 156 -15.21 -8.02 5.56
CA ARG A 156 -15.01 -6.96 4.56
C ARG A 156 -15.09 -5.63 5.27
N PHE A 157 -14.05 -4.81 5.15
CA PHE A 157 -14.01 -3.46 5.70
C PHE A 157 -14.26 -2.43 4.59
N TYR A 158 -15.35 -1.66 4.70
CA TYR A 158 -15.72 -0.64 3.72
C TYR A 158 -16.83 0.30 4.21
N ARG A 159 -16.88 1.49 3.59
CA ARG A 159 -18.04 2.37 3.49
C ARG A 159 -18.06 2.96 2.08
N ILE A 160 -19.11 2.65 1.31
CA ILE A 160 -19.22 3.08 -0.09
C ILE A 160 -20.44 3.98 -0.28
N ILE A 161 -21.65 3.50 0.01
CA ILE A 161 -22.91 4.21 -0.32
C ILE A 161 -23.00 5.55 0.41
N ASP A 162 -22.79 5.55 1.73
CA ASP A 162 -22.88 6.79 2.52
C ASP A 162 -21.81 7.80 2.11
N GLY A 163 -20.59 7.30 1.83
CA GLY A 163 -19.50 8.11 1.30
C GLY A 163 -19.81 8.71 -0.08
N LEU A 164 -20.47 7.95 -0.95
CA LEU A 164 -20.90 8.42 -2.27
C LEU A 164 -22.01 9.47 -2.14
N LYS A 165 -23.00 9.25 -1.27
CA LYS A 165 -24.10 10.18 -1.02
C LYS A 165 -23.58 11.54 -0.55
N VAL A 166 -22.74 11.57 0.49
CA VAL A 166 -22.14 12.82 0.98
C VAL A 166 -21.22 13.45 -0.08
N SER A 167 -20.47 12.65 -0.84
CA SER A 167 -19.66 13.20 -1.94
C SER A 167 -20.49 13.84 -3.05
N LEU A 168 -21.72 13.38 -3.30
CA LEU A 168 -22.64 13.99 -4.26
C LEU A 168 -23.26 15.27 -3.69
N GLU A 169 -23.73 15.24 -2.43
CA GLU A 169 -24.27 16.40 -1.72
C GLU A 169 -23.27 17.56 -1.71
N LYS A 170 -22.01 17.30 -1.34
CA LYS A 170 -20.92 18.31 -1.35
C LYS A 170 -20.64 18.93 -2.71
N LYS A 171 -21.05 18.29 -3.82
CA LYS A 171 -20.85 18.82 -5.18
C LYS A 171 -22.00 19.71 -5.65
N VAL A 172 -23.19 19.57 -5.07
CA VAL A 172 -24.42 20.20 -5.59
C VAL A 172 -25.11 21.14 -4.60
N LEU A 173 -24.81 21.05 -3.30
CA LEU A 173 -25.43 21.86 -2.26
C LEU A 173 -24.46 22.94 -1.73
N PRO A 174 -24.97 24.15 -1.37
CA PRO A 174 -24.21 25.14 -0.61
C PRO A 174 -23.72 24.56 0.73
N GLU A 175 -22.63 25.10 1.29
CA GLU A 175 -21.99 24.55 2.51
C GLU A 175 -22.95 24.42 3.70
N ASP A 176 -23.91 25.34 3.82
CA ASP A 176 -24.93 25.35 4.88
C ASP A 176 -25.95 24.20 4.81
N PHE A 177 -26.00 23.47 3.69
CA PHE A 177 -26.91 22.34 3.43
C PHE A 177 -26.21 20.98 3.38
N ILE A 178 -24.90 20.93 3.64
CA ILE A 178 -24.15 19.68 3.71
C ILE A 178 -24.50 18.94 5.00
N SER A 179 -24.70 17.63 4.92
CA SER A 179 -24.81 16.71 6.06
C SER A 179 -23.91 17.11 7.26
N GLU A 180 -24.46 17.10 8.49
CA GLU A 180 -23.68 17.35 9.71
C GLU A 180 -22.48 16.37 9.86
N LEU A 181 -22.62 15.16 9.31
CA LEU A 181 -21.56 14.13 9.28
C LEU A 181 -20.63 14.35 8.07
N ASP A 182 -19.32 14.51 8.32
CA ASP A 182 -18.30 14.45 7.26
C ASP A 182 -17.87 13.00 7.03
N THR A 183 -18.60 12.27 6.19
CA THR A 183 -18.24 10.89 5.83
C THR A 183 -17.59 10.81 4.44
N ARG A 184 -16.69 9.83 4.27
CA ARG A 184 -15.97 9.58 3.01
C ARG A 184 -16.06 8.11 2.64
N MET A 185 -15.83 7.82 1.37
CA MET A 185 -15.60 6.45 0.95
C MET A 185 -14.29 5.94 1.53
N THR A 186 -14.33 4.76 2.14
CA THR A 186 -13.16 4.09 2.72
C THR A 186 -13.30 2.59 2.58
N TRP A 187 -12.18 1.88 2.57
CA TRP A 187 -12.10 0.43 2.53
C TRP A 187 -10.73 -0.04 3.02
N ASN A 188 -10.59 -1.33 3.31
CA ASN A 188 -9.28 -1.91 3.66
C ASN A 188 -8.31 -1.72 2.50
N HIS A 189 -7.12 -1.19 2.77
CA HIS A 189 -6.04 -1.15 1.78
C HIS A 189 -4.74 -1.75 2.33
N THR A 190 -4.76 -2.27 3.55
CA THR A 190 -3.64 -3.02 4.12
C THR A 190 -3.33 -4.27 3.32
N LYS A 191 -2.06 -4.69 3.33
CA LYS A 191 -1.59 -5.97 2.81
C LYS A 191 -0.66 -6.57 3.85
N ILE A 192 -1.23 -7.41 4.71
CA ILE A 192 -0.58 -7.98 5.89
C ILE A 192 -0.86 -9.47 5.89
N ILE A 193 0.18 -10.29 5.96
CA ILE A 193 0.09 -11.71 6.32
C ILE A 193 0.93 -11.89 7.58
N ALA A 194 0.34 -12.28 8.69
CA ALA A 194 1.06 -12.39 9.96
C ALA A 194 0.64 -13.60 10.77
N VAL A 195 1.61 -14.25 11.42
CA VAL A 195 1.40 -15.47 12.20
C VAL A 195 2.02 -15.35 13.59
N ASP A 196 1.21 -15.66 14.60
CA ASP A 196 1.58 -15.84 16.01
C ASP A 196 2.45 -14.72 16.60
N GLY A 197 2.29 -13.49 16.13
CA GLY A 197 3.08 -12.35 16.56
C GLY A 197 4.59 -12.50 16.34
N SER A 198 5.00 -13.39 15.43
CA SER A 198 6.41 -13.79 15.25
C SER A 198 6.96 -13.52 13.85
N GLU A 199 6.13 -13.68 12.81
CA GLU A 199 6.50 -13.34 11.44
C GLU A 199 5.37 -12.62 10.72
N ALA A 200 5.74 -11.65 9.89
CA ALA A 200 4.80 -10.92 9.06
C ALA A 200 5.38 -10.61 7.68
N PHE A 201 4.50 -10.57 6.69
CA PHE A 201 4.76 -10.07 5.34
C PHE A 201 3.88 -8.84 5.12
N VAL A 202 4.49 -7.68 4.87
CA VAL A 202 3.80 -6.38 4.81
C VAL A 202 4.33 -5.53 3.67
N GLY A 203 3.46 -4.88 2.91
CA GLY A 203 3.88 -3.92 1.89
C GLY A 203 2.81 -3.51 0.88
N GLY A 204 3.24 -3.26 -0.36
CA GLY A 204 2.40 -2.75 -1.44
C GLY A 204 1.70 -3.82 -2.29
N HIS A 205 2.13 -5.08 -2.23
CA HIS A 205 1.63 -6.16 -3.08
C HIS A 205 0.22 -6.62 -2.69
N ASN A 206 -0.72 -6.61 -3.64
CA ASN A 206 -2.01 -7.28 -3.51
C ASN A 206 -1.87 -8.80 -3.76
N LEU A 207 -2.83 -9.59 -3.27
CA LEU A 207 -2.90 -11.04 -3.54
C LEU A 207 -3.48 -11.35 -4.95
N ASN A 208 -2.87 -10.75 -5.97
CA ASN A 208 -3.18 -10.93 -7.38
C ASN A 208 -1.95 -11.51 -8.09
N MET A 209 -1.94 -12.81 -8.37
CA MET A 209 -0.85 -13.55 -8.99
C MET A 209 -0.62 -13.10 -10.45
N ASP A 210 -1.69 -12.67 -11.12
CA ASP A 210 -1.65 -12.09 -12.46
C ASP A 210 -0.62 -10.96 -12.59
N LEU A 211 -0.42 -10.16 -11.54
CA LEU A 211 0.53 -9.04 -11.55
C LEU A 211 2.01 -9.48 -11.58
N PHE A 212 2.26 -10.76 -11.30
CA PHE A 212 3.59 -11.38 -11.32
C PHE A 212 3.81 -12.19 -12.60
N LYS A 213 2.77 -12.91 -13.07
CA LYS A 213 2.86 -13.87 -14.19
C LYS A 213 2.58 -13.27 -15.56
N SER A 214 1.85 -12.18 -15.61
CA SER A 214 1.44 -11.58 -16.87
C SER A 214 2.37 -10.48 -17.29
N TYR A 215 2.58 -10.36 -18.60
CA TYR A 215 3.29 -9.24 -19.18
C TYR A 215 2.28 -8.12 -19.51
N PRO A 216 2.50 -6.89 -19.03
CA PRO A 216 3.64 -6.47 -18.21
C PRO A 216 3.45 -6.73 -16.70
N PRO A 217 4.54 -7.08 -15.96
CA PRO A 217 4.50 -7.19 -14.51
C PRO A 217 4.48 -5.81 -13.84
N VAL A 218 4.01 -5.74 -12.60
CA VAL A 218 4.09 -4.52 -11.79
C VAL A 218 5.39 -4.49 -11.00
N HIS A 219 5.99 -3.30 -10.84
CA HIS A 219 7.04 -3.09 -9.85
C HIS A 219 6.44 -2.68 -8.51
N ASP A 220 6.73 -3.40 -7.44
CA ASP A 220 6.20 -3.10 -6.11
C ASP A 220 7.17 -3.60 -5.02
N VAL A 221 6.96 -3.21 -3.76
CA VAL A 221 7.84 -3.55 -2.63
C VAL A 221 7.03 -4.00 -1.41
N SER A 222 7.46 -5.12 -0.84
CA SER A 222 7.06 -5.60 0.48
C SER A 222 8.28 -6.02 1.29
N VAL A 223 8.08 -6.26 2.57
CA VAL A 223 9.09 -6.82 3.47
C VAL A 223 8.54 -8.03 4.21
N LYS A 224 9.41 -9.02 4.42
CA LYS A 224 9.21 -10.05 5.43
C LYS A 224 9.93 -9.64 6.70
N VAL A 225 9.25 -9.75 7.83
CA VAL A 225 9.79 -9.40 9.14
C VAL A 225 9.70 -10.60 10.08
N ILE A 226 10.77 -10.83 10.84
CA ILE A 226 10.86 -11.80 11.92
C ILE A 226 11.08 -11.02 13.22
N GLY A 227 10.20 -11.21 14.19
CA GLY A 227 10.24 -10.53 15.49
C GLY A 227 8.90 -9.91 15.90
N GLU A 228 8.93 -9.19 17.01
CA GLU A 228 7.76 -8.66 17.71
C GLU A 228 6.94 -7.66 16.85
N SER A 229 7.52 -7.01 15.84
CA SER A 229 6.74 -6.16 14.93
C SER A 229 5.61 -6.91 14.23
N ALA A 230 5.73 -8.23 14.05
CA ALA A 230 4.65 -9.05 13.52
C ALA A 230 3.41 -9.01 14.43
N LEU A 231 3.60 -9.04 15.76
CA LEU A 231 2.51 -8.86 16.72
C LEU A 231 1.85 -7.49 16.54
N HIS A 232 2.63 -6.43 16.31
CA HIS A 232 2.08 -5.09 16.11
C HIS A 232 1.17 -5.00 14.87
N SER A 233 1.51 -5.66 13.78
CA SER A 233 0.60 -5.73 12.61
C SER A 233 -0.72 -6.44 12.96
N GLN A 234 -0.67 -7.46 13.80
CA GLN A 234 -1.84 -8.18 14.30
C GLN A 234 -2.66 -7.34 15.31
N LEU A 235 -2.02 -6.55 16.16
CA LEU A 235 -2.69 -5.60 17.06
C LEU A 235 -3.40 -4.48 16.27
N PHE A 236 -2.78 -3.98 15.20
CA PHE A 236 -3.43 -3.05 14.29
C PHE A 236 -4.71 -3.65 13.69
N LEU A 237 -4.63 -4.90 13.22
CA LEU A 237 -5.80 -5.59 12.68
C LEU A 237 -6.89 -5.83 13.73
N ASN A 238 -6.55 -6.00 15.02
CA ASN A 238 -7.59 -6.04 16.08
C ASN A 238 -8.43 -4.76 16.08
N ASN A 239 -7.78 -3.60 15.99
CA ASN A 239 -8.49 -2.33 15.93
C ASN A 239 -9.40 -2.25 14.70
N MET A 240 -8.94 -2.76 13.54
CA MET A 240 -9.76 -2.82 12.34
C MET A 240 -10.93 -3.81 12.46
N TRP A 241 -10.76 -4.91 13.18
CA TRP A 241 -11.85 -5.84 13.47
C TRP A 241 -12.87 -5.25 14.45
N ASP A 242 -12.49 -4.36 15.35
CA ASP A 242 -13.36 -3.82 16.42
C ASP A 242 -13.96 -2.43 16.12
N VAL A 243 -14.01 -2.04 14.85
CA VAL A 243 -14.58 -0.75 14.42
C VAL A 243 -16.11 -0.68 14.51
N GLY A 244 -16.64 0.52 14.27
CA GLY A 244 -18.05 0.86 14.24
C GLY A 244 -18.91 -0.03 13.33
N LYS A 245 -20.21 -0.03 13.62
CA LYS A 245 -21.18 -1.02 13.11
C LYS A 245 -21.36 -1.04 11.58
N ASP A 246 -20.94 0.02 10.91
CA ASP A 246 -21.16 0.29 9.49
C ASP A 246 -19.89 0.16 8.63
N LEU A 247 -18.75 -0.16 9.24
CA LEU A 247 -17.46 -0.24 8.56
C LEU A 247 -17.00 -1.66 8.26
N ILE A 248 -17.60 -2.68 8.90
CA ILE A 248 -17.11 -4.06 8.79
C ILE A 248 -18.25 -5.09 8.78
N THR A 249 -18.15 -6.07 7.89
CA THR A 249 -18.92 -7.32 7.99
C THR A 249 -18.11 -8.37 8.72
N LYS A 250 -18.76 -9.19 9.56
CA LYS A 250 -18.09 -10.30 10.27
C LYS A 250 -18.85 -11.60 10.02
N GLU A 251 -18.13 -12.63 9.62
CA GLU A 251 -18.64 -13.99 9.48
C GLU A 251 -17.64 -14.96 10.10
N TYR A 252 -18.14 -16.01 10.75
CA TYR A 252 -17.31 -17.13 11.20
C TYR A 252 -17.77 -18.43 10.54
N PHE A 253 -16.86 -19.38 10.39
CA PHE A 253 -17.19 -20.70 9.86
C PHE A 253 -17.71 -21.64 10.97
N ASP A 254 -18.95 -22.11 10.85
CA ASP A 254 -19.51 -23.13 11.74
C ASP A 254 -19.20 -24.53 11.19
N SER A 255 -18.22 -25.19 11.77
CA SER A 255 -17.76 -26.51 11.32
C SER A 255 -18.76 -27.64 11.53
N LYS A 256 -19.77 -27.48 12.40
CA LYS A 256 -20.81 -28.50 12.61
C LYS A 256 -21.83 -28.48 11.48
N LYS A 257 -22.13 -27.27 10.99
CA LYS A 257 -23.10 -27.04 9.93
C LYS A 257 -22.48 -26.94 8.54
N ASN A 258 -21.16 -26.75 8.47
CA ASN A 258 -20.42 -26.44 7.25
C ASN A 258 -20.96 -25.18 6.53
N GLU A 259 -21.26 -24.13 7.30
CA GLU A 259 -21.81 -22.88 6.79
C GLU A 259 -21.09 -21.66 7.37
N TRP A 260 -21.13 -20.55 6.64
CA TRP A 260 -20.70 -19.25 7.14
C TRP A 260 -21.84 -18.58 7.91
N VAL A 261 -21.57 -18.14 9.13
CA VAL A 261 -22.56 -17.52 10.00
C VAL A 261 -22.18 -16.08 10.25
N ALA A 262 -23.07 -15.16 9.84
CA ALA A 262 -22.90 -13.74 10.07
C ALA A 262 -22.96 -13.39 11.57
N LYS A 263 -22.11 -12.46 11.98
CA LYS A 263 -22.14 -11.81 13.30
C LYS A 263 -22.38 -10.32 13.11
N LYS A 264 -22.97 -9.72 14.14
CA LYS A 264 -23.09 -8.26 14.23
C LYS A 264 -21.68 -7.65 14.22
N ALA A 265 -21.51 -6.51 13.57
CA ALA A 265 -20.25 -5.78 13.58
C ALA A 265 -19.75 -5.46 15.00
N SER A 266 -20.65 -5.28 15.98
CA SER A 266 -20.30 -5.08 17.40
C SER A 266 -19.80 -6.34 18.13
N TYR A 267 -19.77 -7.50 17.48
CA TYR A 267 -19.25 -8.73 18.09
C TYR A 267 -17.74 -8.66 18.20
N HIS A 268 -17.21 -8.68 19.41
CA HIS A 268 -15.76 -8.72 19.66
C HIS A 268 -15.21 -10.12 19.42
N ILE A 269 -14.20 -10.22 18.57
CA ILE A 269 -13.50 -11.48 18.30
C ILE A 269 -12.39 -11.59 19.33
N ALA A 270 -12.46 -12.60 20.20
CA ALA A 270 -11.44 -12.82 21.21
C ALA A 270 -10.08 -13.06 20.55
N ASP A 271 -9.07 -12.30 20.97
CA ASP A 271 -7.70 -12.43 20.48
C ASP A 271 -6.93 -13.46 21.33
N PRO A 272 -6.56 -14.64 20.79
CA PRO A 272 -5.78 -15.63 21.53
C PRO A 272 -4.41 -15.08 21.96
N LEU A 273 -3.84 -14.12 21.23
CA LEU A 273 -2.51 -13.57 21.54
C LEU A 273 -2.52 -12.64 22.76
N THR A 274 -3.68 -12.33 23.35
CA THR A 274 -3.75 -11.59 24.62
C THR A 274 -3.54 -12.48 25.85
N LYS A 275 -3.56 -13.81 25.69
CA LYS A 275 -3.38 -14.75 26.80
C LYS A 275 -1.94 -14.72 27.29
N LYS A 276 -1.75 -14.52 28.61
CA LYS A 276 -0.42 -14.48 29.25
C LYS A 276 0.46 -15.71 28.97
N SER A 277 -0.15 -16.90 28.86
CA SER A 277 0.59 -18.13 28.52
C SER A 277 1.13 -18.10 27.10
N ILE A 278 0.30 -17.68 26.15
CA ILE A 278 0.66 -17.58 24.73
C ILE A 278 1.67 -16.46 24.50
N LEU A 279 1.51 -15.29 25.13
CA LEU A 279 2.50 -14.21 25.04
C LEU A 279 3.90 -14.62 25.49
N LYS A 280 4.00 -15.42 26.57
CA LYS A 280 5.29 -15.97 27.02
C LYS A 280 5.91 -16.89 25.98
N GLU A 281 5.07 -17.68 25.30
CA GLU A 281 5.51 -18.61 24.27
C GLU A 281 5.93 -17.88 22.99
N ILE A 282 5.18 -16.88 22.53
CA ILE A 282 5.56 -16.01 21.41
C ILE A 282 6.89 -15.32 21.71
N LYS A 283 7.05 -14.76 22.92
CA LYS A 283 8.31 -14.14 23.32
C LYS A 283 9.47 -15.12 23.20
N LYS A 284 9.30 -16.36 23.68
CA LYS A 284 10.30 -17.42 23.55
C LYS A 284 10.60 -17.77 22.08
N ILE A 285 9.56 -17.91 21.25
CA ILE A 285 9.71 -18.16 19.81
C ILE A 285 10.50 -17.04 19.14
N ASN A 286 10.20 -15.78 19.47
CA ASN A 286 10.92 -14.63 18.96
C ASN A 286 12.38 -14.63 19.43
N GLU A 287 12.66 -14.88 20.70
CA GLU A 287 14.03 -15.02 21.21
C GLU A 287 14.80 -16.13 20.47
N GLU A 288 14.18 -17.28 20.22
CA GLU A 288 14.78 -18.39 19.48
C GLU A 288 15.01 -18.07 17.99
N ASN A 289 14.04 -17.42 17.35
CA ASN A 289 14.12 -16.98 15.96
C ASN A 289 15.21 -15.92 15.78
N LEU A 290 15.35 -15.00 16.74
CA LEU A 290 16.36 -13.94 16.72
C LEU A 290 17.77 -14.46 17.04
N ALA A 291 17.87 -15.52 17.85
CA ALA A 291 19.13 -16.18 18.17
C ALA A 291 19.67 -17.02 17.01
N LYS A 292 18.80 -17.54 16.14
CA LYS A 292 19.20 -18.16 14.88
C LYS A 292 19.52 -17.04 13.89
N SER A 293 20.69 -17.07 13.26
CA SER A 293 20.90 -16.24 12.07
C SER A 293 19.83 -16.65 11.04
N PRO A 294 18.98 -15.72 10.58
CA PRO A 294 17.99 -16.02 9.56
C PRO A 294 18.69 -16.38 8.22
N ASP A 295 17.91 -16.91 7.29
CA ASP A 295 18.39 -17.20 5.94
C ASP A 295 18.99 -15.94 5.25
N GLU A 296 19.70 -16.15 4.15
CA GLU A 296 20.32 -15.06 3.39
C GLU A 296 19.33 -13.94 3.00
N GLY A 297 19.79 -12.69 3.14
CA GLY A 297 19.06 -11.48 2.76
C GLY A 297 18.18 -10.87 3.87
N PHE A 298 18.25 -11.40 5.09
CA PHE A 298 17.68 -10.75 6.27
C PHE A 298 18.73 -9.87 6.97
N PHE A 299 18.31 -8.66 7.37
CA PHE A 299 19.16 -7.68 8.02
C PHE A 299 18.60 -7.31 9.39
N LYS A 300 19.48 -7.09 10.36
CA LYS A 300 19.07 -6.72 11.71
C LYS A 300 18.60 -5.27 11.72
N THR A 301 17.51 -5.02 12.46
CA THR A 301 16.99 -3.68 12.71
C THR A 301 17.28 -3.26 14.14
N ASP A 302 17.49 -1.97 14.36
CA ASP A 302 17.53 -1.39 15.71
C ASP A 302 16.10 -1.36 16.27
N ARG A 303 15.20 -0.75 15.50
CA ARG A 303 13.79 -0.56 15.85
C ARG A 303 12.91 -0.71 14.61
N ILE A 304 11.76 -1.34 14.79
CA ILE A 304 10.66 -1.23 13.83
C ILE A 304 9.48 -0.57 14.55
N PHE A 305 8.99 0.51 13.95
CA PHE A 305 7.85 1.24 14.42
C PHE A 305 6.65 0.98 13.50
N SER A 306 5.54 0.55 14.09
CA SER A 306 4.32 0.17 13.37
C SER A 306 3.32 1.29 13.51
N VAL A 307 2.89 1.88 12.39
CA VAL A 307 1.95 2.99 12.37
C VAL A 307 0.90 2.72 11.32
N GLY A 308 -0.34 3.13 11.56
CA GLY A 308 -1.38 3.03 10.54
C GLY A 308 -2.46 4.07 10.70
N LYS A 309 -3.39 4.00 9.75
CA LYS A 309 -4.62 4.80 9.74
C LYS A 309 -5.80 3.95 9.39
N TYR A 310 -6.96 4.30 9.94
CA TYR A 310 -8.21 3.61 9.71
C TYR A 310 -9.38 4.46 10.23
N TRP A 311 -10.59 4.08 9.84
CA TRP A 311 -11.82 4.63 10.39
C TRP A 311 -12.33 3.74 11.51
N GLU A 312 -12.78 4.32 12.62
CA GLU A 312 -13.46 3.58 13.68
C GLU A 312 -14.98 3.84 13.74
N GLY A 313 -15.47 4.81 12.98
CA GLY A 313 -16.85 5.29 13.06
C GLY A 313 -17.27 6.15 11.87
N ALA A 314 -18.40 6.84 12.00
CA ALA A 314 -19.12 7.48 10.91
C ALA A 314 -18.53 8.84 10.49
N ASP A 315 -18.03 9.62 11.44
CA ASP A 315 -17.58 11.00 11.21
C ASP A 315 -16.06 11.08 11.10
N MET A 316 -15.56 11.59 9.98
CA MET A 316 -14.13 11.78 9.75
C MET A 316 -13.48 12.65 10.82
N ARG A 317 -14.21 13.62 11.37
CA ARG A 317 -13.65 14.61 12.29
C ARG A 317 -13.21 14.00 13.61
N THR A 318 -13.93 12.98 14.07
CA THR A 318 -13.71 12.33 15.37
C THR A 318 -13.19 10.90 15.22
N ASP A 319 -13.65 10.19 14.20
CA ASP A 319 -13.52 8.74 14.10
C ASP A 319 -12.44 8.30 13.08
N TYR A 320 -11.78 9.26 12.42
CA TYR A 320 -10.65 8.96 11.55
C TYR A 320 -9.33 8.97 12.32
N LYS A 321 -8.74 7.78 12.49
CA LYS A 321 -7.43 7.62 13.10
C LYS A 321 -6.33 7.92 12.09
N LYS A 322 -5.91 9.18 12.04
CA LYS A 322 -4.92 9.73 11.11
C LYS A 322 -3.44 9.53 11.49
N GLY A 323 -3.09 8.37 12.06
CA GLY A 323 -1.74 8.09 12.55
C GLY A 323 -0.67 8.19 11.45
N SER A 324 -0.96 7.60 10.29
CA SER A 324 -0.13 7.73 9.09
C SER A 324 0.09 9.16 8.61
N GLU A 325 -0.95 9.99 8.54
CA GLU A 325 -0.83 11.40 8.12
C GLU A 325 0.09 12.16 9.08
N LYS A 326 -0.09 11.96 10.38
CA LYS A 326 0.77 12.55 11.43
C LYS A 326 2.22 12.12 11.29
N MET A 327 2.45 10.85 11.01
CA MET A 327 3.77 10.30 10.73
C MET A 327 4.42 10.97 9.52
N LYS A 328 3.72 11.00 8.37
CA LYS A 328 4.23 11.60 7.14
C LYS A 328 4.58 13.08 7.34
N GLU A 329 3.66 13.85 7.92
CA GLU A 329 3.85 15.27 8.19
C GLU A 329 5.11 15.50 9.03
N TYR A 330 5.22 14.80 10.16
CA TYR A 330 6.33 14.95 11.08
C TYR A 330 7.67 14.59 10.42
N LEU A 331 7.74 13.44 9.74
CA LEU A 331 8.99 12.98 9.13
C LEU A 331 9.46 13.90 8.00
N ILE A 332 8.55 14.31 7.11
CA ILE A 332 8.86 15.19 5.99
C ILE A 332 9.34 16.56 6.49
N LYS A 333 8.62 17.17 7.45
CA LYS A 333 8.92 18.53 7.94
C LYS A 333 10.15 18.60 8.85
N ASN A 334 10.64 17.45 9.33
CA ASN A 334 11.84 17.35 10.16
C ASN A 334 13.02 16.67 9.46
N ALA A 335 12.90 16.34 8.18
CA ALA A 335 14.02 15.83 7.39
C ALA A 335 15.15 16.87 7.30
N LYS A 336 16.39 16.40 7.50
CA LYS A 336 17.57 17.24 7.65
C LYS A 336 18.36 17.38 6.35
N LYS A 337 18.45 16.32 5.57
CA LYS A 337 19.36 16.19 4.44
C LYS A 337 18.66 15.70 3.18
N LYS A 338 17.88 14.62 3.27
CA LYS A 338 17.36 13.98 2.06
C LYS A 338 16.06 13.24 2.29
N ILE A 339 15.10 13.45 1.39
CA ILE A 339 13.88 12.65 1.28
C ILE A 339 13.91 11.93 -0.07
N ARG A 340 13.70 10.62 -0.04
CA ARG A 340 13.57 9.78 -1.22
C ARG A 340 12.21 9.10 -1.21
N MET A 341 11.46 9.15 -2.30
CA MET A 341 10.14 8.53 -2.38
C MET A 341 10.03 7.68 -3.64
N SER A 342 9.58 6.43 -3.50
CA SER A 342 9.14 5.59 -4.61
C SER A 342 7.66 5.31 -4.41
N GLN A 343 6.84 5.85 -5.31
CA GLN A 343 5.40 5.93 -5.16
C GLN A 343 4.70 5.54 -6.46
N GLN A 344 3.46 5.10 -6.39
CA GLN A 344 2.61 5.05 -7.58
C GLN A 344 2.38 6.47 -8.11
N ASP A 345 1.85 7.34 -7.26
CA ASP A 345 1.65 8.74 -7.54
C ASP A 345 1.87 9.55 -6.24
N VAL A 346 2.23 10.82 -6.37
CA VAL A 346 2.17 11.80 -5.27
C VAL A 346 1.03 12.81 -5.50
N VAL A 347 0.70 13.07 -6.77
CA VAL A 347 -0.42 13.92 -7.20
C VAL A 347 -1.41 13.08 -8.00
N SER A 348 -2.69 13.16 -7.64
CA SER A 348 -3.74 12.35 -8.25
C SER A 348 -4.75 13.22 -9.02
N ALA A 349 -5.01 12.87 -10.29
CA ALA A 349 -6.03 13.49 -11.14
C ALA A 349 -7.45 13.42 -10.53
N TRP A 350 -7.71 12.42 -9.68
CA TRP A 350 -8.97 12.28 -8.94
C TRP A 350 -9.22 13.38 -7.90
N LYS A 351 -8.24 14.25 -7.64
CA LYS A 351 -8.36 15.36 -6.70
C LYS A 351 -8.32 16.67 -7.46
N LYS A 352 -9.42 17.42 -7.38
CA LYS A 352 -9.57 18.70 -8.07
C LYS A 352 -8.60 19.76 -7.54
N LYS A 353 -8.41 19.80 -6.21
CA LYS A 353 -7.73 20.92 -5.54
C LYS A 353 -6.32 20.56 -5.10
N TRP A 354 -5.39 21.50 -5.25
CA TRP A 354 -4.02 21.38 -4.74
C TRP A 354 -3.98 21.21 -3.22
N LYS A 355 -4.86 21.90 -2.47
CA LYS A 355 -4.95 21.76 -1.01
C LYS A 355 -5.27 20.33 -0.53
N ASP A 356 -5.82 19.49 -1.40
CA ASP A 356 -6.12 18.10 -1.09
C ASP A 356 -4.87 17.20 -1.12
N HIS A 357 -3.69 17.72 -1.49
CA HIS A 357 -2.42 17.00 -1.62
C HIS A 357 -1.41 17.33 -0.49
N PRO A 358 -1.72 17.06 0.80
CA PRO A 358 -0.96 17.57 1.93
C PRO A 358 0.52 17.19 1.92
N VAL A 359 0.87 16.01 1.40
CA VAL A 359 2.27 15.57 1.28
C VAL A 359 3.09 16.55 0.43
N CYS A 360 2.54 17.06 -0.68
CA CYS A 360 3.23 18.03 -1.52
C CYS A 360 3.48 19.35 -0.78
N HIS A 361 2.51 19.80 0.02
CA HIS A 361 2.65 21.01 0.85
C HIS A 361 3.73 20.83 1.90
N TRP A 362 3.74 19.70 2.61
CA TRP A 362 4.76 19.41 3.62
C TRP A 362 6.17 19.36 3.03
N ILE A 363 6.32 18.83 1.80
CA ILE A 363 7.60 18.84 1.09
C ILE A 363 8.03 20.28 0.76
N ILE A 364 7.12 21.11 0.23
CA ILE A 364 7.41 22.53 -0.05
C ILE A 364 7.79 23.27 1.23
N GLU A 365 7.03 23.10 2.32
CA GLU A 365 7.31 23.70 3.62
C GLU A 365 8.70 23.27 4.14
N ALA A 366 9.03 21.99 4.05
CA ALA A 366 10.32 21.46 4.50
C ALA A 366 11.48 22.05 3.69
N LEU A 367 11.36 22.13 2.37
CA LEU A 367 12.37 22.68 1.48
C LEU A 367 12.60 24.18 1.71
N LEU A 368 11.54 24.95 1.92
CA LEU A 368 11.65 26.40 2.20
C LEU A 368 12.28 26.66 3.57
N LYS A 369 12.03 25.79 4.56
CA LYS A 369 12.57 25.91 5.91
C LYS A 369 14.02 25.43 6.02
N ASN A 370 14.39 24.40 5.26
CA ASN A 370 15.70 23.76 5.33
C ASN A 370 16.46 23.91 3.99
N PRO A 371 17.50 24.77 3.90
CA PRO A 371 18.24 24.99 2.66
C PRO A 371 19.10 23.80 2.22
N GLU A 372 19.41 22.87 3.14
CA GLU A 372 20.24 21.69 2.88
C GLU A 372 19.43 20.46 2.41
N LEU A 373 18.10 20.53 2.47
CA LEU A 373 17.23 19.41 2.15
C LEU A 373 17.18 19.12 0.64
N GLU A 374 17.49 17.90 0.23
CA GLU A 374 17.26 17.39 -1.14
C GLU A 374 16.03 16.48 -1.19
N VAL A 375 15.29 16.51 -2.30
CA VAL A 375 14.10 15.69 -2.50
C VAL A 375 14.18 14.97 -3.84
N GLU A 376 14.11 13.64 -3.80
CA GLU A 376 14.13 12.75 -4.96
C GLU A 376 12.86 11.89 -4.96
N ILE A 377 12.08 11.95 -6.04
CA ILE A 377 10.80 11.24 -6.15
C ILE A 377 10.78 10.43 -7.44
N VAL A 378 10.43 9.16 -7.34
CA VAL A 378 10.09 8.30 -8.49
C VAL A 378 8.61 7.95 -8.43
N VAL A 379 7.89 8.25 -9.50
CA VAL A 379 6.46 7.92 -9.68
C VAL A 379 6.24 6.99 -10.87
N SER A 380 5.08 6.36 -10.97
CA SER A 380 4.68 5.70 -12.20
C SER A 380 4.67 6.69 -13.38
N PRO A 381 5.17 6.29 -14.56
CA PRO A 381 4.92 7.04 -15.79
C PRO A 381 3.42 7.04 -16.13
N LEU A 382 3.02 8.00 -16.96
CA LEU A 382 1.66 8.10 -17.48
C LEU A 382 1.24 6.85 -18.27
N ASP A 383 -0.02 6.44 -18.03
CA ASP A 383 -0.63 5.17 -18.48
C ASP A 383 0.17 3.92 -18.10
N ALA A 384 0.85 3.96 -16.95
CA ALA A 384 1.35 2.76 -16.29
C ALA A 384 0.20 1.77 -16.04
N ALA A 385 0.46 0.50 -16.39
CA ALA A 385 -0.45 -0.60 -16.12
C ALA A 385 0.31 -1.92 -15.92
N ALA A 386 -0.37 -2.91 -15.36
CA ALA A 386 0.16 -4.27 -15.23
C ALA A 386 -0.95 -5.33 -15.26
N GLY A 387 -0.56 -6.59 -15.38
CA GLY A 387 -1.47 -7.72 -15.40
C GLY A 387 -2.17 -7.92 -16.75
N ALA A 388 -2.79 -9.09 -16.92
CA ALA A 388 -3.43 -9.50 -18.18
C ALA A 388 -4.62 -8.62 -18.58
N ASN A 389 -5.22 -7.91 -17.61
CA ASN A 389 -6.40 -7.05 -17.79
C ASN A 389 -6.09 -5.55 -17.89
N GLY A 390 -4.81 -5.16 -17.75
CA GLY A 390 -4.38 -3.77 -17.81
C GLY A 390 -4.78 -2.96 -16.58
N ASP A 391 -4.56 -3.51 -15.39
CA ASP A 391 -4.80 -2.85 -14.10
C ASP A 391 -4.01 -1.55 -14.05
N GLN A 392 -4.69 -0.45 -13.71
CA GLN A 392 -4.12 0.89 -13.78
C GLN A 392 -3.20 1.19 -12.59
N TYR A 393 -1.98 1.66 -12.89
CA TYR A 393 -0.96 2.02 -11.91
C TYR A 393 -0.42 3.45 -12.08
N SER A 394 -1.17 4.33 -12.75
CA SER A 394 -0.93 5.78 -12.75
C SER A 394 -2.24 6.54 -12.66
N PHE A 395 -2.29 7.54 -11.77
CA PHE A 395 -3.43 8.43 -11.58
C PHE A 395 -3.21 9.80 -12.20
N GLY A 396 -2.52 9.82 -13.34
CA GLY A 396 -2.69 10.86 -14.35
C GLY A 396 -1.72 12.02 -14.31
N SER A 397 -0.93 12.17 -13.25
CA SER A 397 0.07 13.25 -13.18
C SER A 397 1.41 12.86 -13.80
N GLY A 398 1.88 11.63 -13.59
CA GLY A 398 3.24 11.25 -14.00
C GLY A 398 4.32 12.16 -13.39
N ALA A 399 5.54 12.06 -13.88
CA ALA A 399 6.66 12.80 -13.30
C ALA A 399 6.69 14.26 -13.75
N GLN A 400 6.41 14.52 -15.03
CA GLN A 400 6.44 15.86 -15.63
C GLN A 400 5.46 16.79 -14.92
N ARG A 401 4.17 16.42 -14.92
CA ARG A 401 3.12 17.28 -14.35
C ARG A 401 3.31 17.47 -12.86
N THR A 402 3.76 16.42 -12.16
CA THR A 402 4.08 16.53 -10.72
C THR A 402 5.17 17.57 -10.49
N PHE A 403 6.29 17.54 -11.23
CA PHE A 403 7.34 18.56 -11.12
C PHE A 403 6.85 19.96 -11.48
N GLU A 404 6.07 20.09 -12.55
CA GLU A 404 5.47 21.36 -12.97
C GLU A 404 4.55 21.95 -11.91
N LEU A 405 3.78 21.13 -11.19
CA LEU A 405 2.95 21.56 -10.06
C LEU A 405 3.77 22.03 -8.86
N PHE A 406 4.85 21.32 -8.51
CA PHE A 406 5.79 21.79 -7.48
C PHE A 406 6.39 23.14 -7.88
N LYS A 407 6.84 23.29 -9.13
CA LYS A 407 7.34 24.56 -9.66
C LYS A 407 6.30 25.67 -9.56
N TYR A 408 5.06 25.40 -9.98
CA TYR A 408 3.98 26.37 -9.93
C TYR A 408 3.72 26.83 -8.50
N TYR A 409 3.50 25.92 -7.56
CA TYR A 409 3.15 26.28 -6.18
C TYR A 409 4.32 26.69 -5.29
N LEU A 410 5.56 26.52 -5.75
CA LEU A 410 6.71 27.23 -5.18
C LEU A 410 6.78 28.69 -5.63
N THR A 411 6.20 29.05 -6.77
CA THR A 411 6.39 30.37 -7.40
C THR A 411 5.12 31.21 -7.51
N HIS A 412 3.94 30.61 -7.31
CA HIS A 412 2.64 31.27 -7.45
C HIS A 412 1.81 31.08 -6.18
N ASP A 413 1.06 32.11 -5.83
CA ASP A 413 0.08 32.08 -4.76
C ASP A 413 -1.13 31.21 -5.14
N ILE A 414 -1.57 30.35 -4.22
CA ILE A 414 -2.58 29.32 -4.49
C ILE A 414 -3.95 29.92 -4.83
N GLU A 415 -4.31 31.05 -4.21
CA GLU A 415 -5.66 31.62 -4.30
C GLU A 415 -5.77 32.66 -5.43
N THR A 416 -4.67 33.35 -5.73
CA THR A 416 -4.64 34.46 -6.70
C THR A 416 -3.94 34.11 -8.02
N ASP A 417 -3.20 33.00 -8.08
CA ASP A 417 -2.32 32.63 -9.20
C ASP A 417 -1.26 33.71 -9.52
N THR A 418 -1.00 34.64 -8.60
CA THR A 418 0.01 35.67 -8.79
C THR A 418 1.40 35.16 -8.44
N VAL A 419 2.41 35.60 -9.19
CA VAL A 419 3.81 35.24 -8.91
C VAL A 419 4.21 35.81 -7.55
N ILE A 420 4.76 34.96 -6.70
CA ILE A 420 5.27 35.33 -5.38
C ILE A 420 6.66 35.97 -5.55
N SER A 421 6.86 37.12 -4.91
CA SER A 421 8.18 37.76 -4.87
C SER A 421 9.20 36.88 -4.16
N ASP A 422 10.38 36.69 -4.76
CA ASP A 422 11.47 35.86 -4.22
C ASP A 422 12.82 36.60 -4.28
N PRO A 423 12.96 37.75 -3.60
CA PRO A 423 14.17 38.59 -3.69
C PRO A 423 15.42 37.86 -3.18
N ASP A 424 15.25 36.99 -2.17
CA ASP A 424 16.31 36.21 -1.55
C ASP A 424 16.56 34.86 -2.25
N LYS A 425 15.84 34.58 -3.36
CA LYS A 425 15.94 33.36 -4.16
C LYS A 425 15.71 32.06 -3.37
N ILE A 426 14.96 32.11 -2.28
CA ILE A 426 14.68 30.97 -1.41
C ILE A 426 13.85 29.93 -2.17
N ARG A 427 12.83 30.37 -2.93
CA ARG A 427 11.95 29.50 -3.69
C ARG A 427 12.65 28.93 -4.92
N GLU A 428 13.46 29.75 -5.60
CA GLU A 428 14.32 29.28 -6.70
C GLU A 428 15.30 28.19 -6.21
N SER A 429 15.96 28.43 -5.06
CA SER A 429 16.87 27.45 -4.45
C SER A 429 16.15 26.16 -4.03
N ALA A 430 14.97 26.26 -3.42
CA ALA A 430 14.14 25.11 -3.09
C ALA A 430 13.79 24.28 -4.34
N LEU A 431 13.40 24.93 -5.44
CA LEU A 431 13.06 24.23 -6.68
C LEU A 431 14.25 23.48 -7.31
N ARG A 432 15.48 24.00 -7.17
CA ARG A 432 16.71 23.32 -7.67
C ARG A 432 17.03 22.02 -6.92
N ARG A 433 16.50 21.85 -5.71
CA ARG A 433 16.73 20.68 -4.85
C ARG A 433 15.66 19.60 -4.98
N ILE A 434 14.71 19.76 -5.91
CA ILE A 434 13.68 18.76 -6.22
C ILE A 434 14.01 18.09 -7.54
N LYS A 435 14.02 16.75 -7.54
CA LYS A 435 14.08 15.92 -8.75
C LYS A 435 12.91 14.94 -8.73
N ILE A 436 12.13 14.89 -9.81
CA ILE A 436 11.00 13.96 -9.95
C ILE A 436 11.18 13.18 -11.24
N ALA A 437 11.23 11.85 -11.16
CA ALA A 437 11.48 10.98 -12.29
C ALA A 437 10.32 10.00 -12.52
N PRO A 438 10.04 9.62 -13.78
CA PRO A 438 9.23 8.45 -14.06
C PRO A 438 10.02 7.18 -13.69
N PHE A 439 9.29 6.12 -13.35
CA PHE A 439 9.88 4.81 -13.09
C PHE A 439 10.53 4.23 -14.34
N PHE A 440 11.83 3.94 -14.25
CA PHE A 440 12.62 3.19 -15.21
C PHE A 440 13.41 2.14 -14.44
N PHE A 441 13.49 0.92 -14.97
CA PHE A 441 14.28 -0.16 -14.38
C PHE A 441 15.54 -0.50 -15.19
N THR A 442 15.74 0.14 -16.34
CA THR A 442 16.81 -0.17 -17.29
C THR A 442 17.16 1.04 -18.16
N ASP A 443 18.43 1.15 -18.53
CA ASP A 443 18.97 2.13 -19.48
C ASP A 443 18.86 1.64 -20.94
N LYS A 444 18.35 0.42 -21.15
CA LYS A 444 18.22 -0.23 -22.47
C LYS A 444 16.96 0.15 -23.24
N VAL A 445 16.18 1.12 -22.77
CA VAL A 445 15.03 1.65 -23.50
C VAL A 445 15.54 2.49 -24.67
N PRO A 446 15.17 2.23 -25.94
CA PRO A 446 15.60 3.07 -27.06
C PRO A 446 15.22 4.54 -26.86
N LYS A 447 16.10 5.49 -27.20
CA LYS A 447 15.89 6.93 -26.95
C LYS A 447 14.54 7.47 -27.47
N ALA A 448 14.07 6.97 -28.61
CA ALA A 448 12.78 7.36 -29.19
C ALA A 448 11.57 6.91 -28.34
N LEU A 449 11.74 5.91 -27.48
CA LEU A 449 10.72 5.30 -26.63
C LEU A 449 10.85 5.74 -25.16
N GLN A 450 11.60 6.79 -24.84
CA GLN A 450 11.84 7.20 -23.43
C GLN A 450 10.89 8.31 -22.94
N THR A 451 9.92 8.74 -23.74
CA THR A 451 9.04 9.87 -23.36
C THR A 451 7.77 9.37 -22.67
N GLU A 452 7.63 9.62 -21.36
CA GLU A 452 6.43 9.24 -20.60
C GLU A 452 5.14 9.82 -21.22
N GLY A 453 4.04 9.07 -21.13
CA GLY A 453 2.74 9.48 -21.67
C GLY A 453 2.66 9.63 -23.19
N LYS A 454 3.75 9.37 -23.92
CA LYS A 454 3.83 9.42 -25.38
C LYS A 454 4.38 8.11 -25.95
N THR A 455 5.68 7.87 -25.81
CA THR A 455 6.38 6.75 -26.46
C THR A 455 6.90 5.70 -25.49
N TYR A 456 6.96 6.00 -24.19
CA TYR A 456 7.41 5.04 -23.17
C TYR A 456 6.29 4.06 -22.82
N LYS A 457 6.28 2.96 -23.57
CA LYS A 457 5.28 1.88 -23.55
C LYS A 457 5.98 0.55 -23.72
N TRP A 458 5.47 -0.49 -23.07
CA TRP A 458 5.95 -1.85 -23.26
C TRP A 458 5.83 -2.26 -24.73
N SER A 459 6.91 -2.82 -25.29
CA SER A 459 6.85 -3.46 -26.61
C SER A 459 6.05 -4.76 -26.52
N ASP A 460 5.30 -5.07 -27.57
CA ASP A 460 4.60 -6.35 -27.74
C ASP A 460 3.65 -6.73 -26.58
N ALA A 461 3.11 -5.73 -25.88
CA ALA A 461 2.08 -5.93 -24.88
C ALA A 461 0.78 -6.38 -25.55
N ASP A 462 0.14 -7.42 -25.00
CA ASP A 462 -1.08 -7.96 -25.58
C ASP A 462 -2.24 -6.95 -25.37
N GLU A 463 -3.15 -6.81 -26.34
CA GLU A 463 -4.24 -5.81 -26.26
C GLU A 463 -5.12 -5.94 -25.01
N SER A 464 -5.22 -7.15 -24.44
CA SER A 464 -5.94 -7.38 -23.19
C SER A 464 -5.33 -6.61 -22.02
N SER A 465 -4.00 -6.43 -22.03
CA SER A 465 -3.24 -5.68 -21.01
C SER A 465 -3.34 -4.16 -21.17
N TYR A 466 -4.04 -3.68 -22.19
CA TYR A 466 -4.21 -2.23 -22.39
C TYR A 466 -5.09 -1.64 -21.29
N THR A 467 -4.77 -0.41 -20.91
CA THR A 467 -5.39 0.27 -19.77
C THR A 467 -6.19 1.50 -20.19
N ALA A 468 -7.07 1.94 -19.30
CA ALA A 468 -7.70 3.25 -19.43
C ALA A 468 -6.67 4.36 -19.23
N THR A 469 -6.69 5.40 -20.06
CA THR A 469 -5.78 6.54 -19.90
C THR A 469 -6.37 7.57 -18.94
N LEU A 470 -5.68 7.83 -17.82
CA LEU A 470 -6.01 8.95 -16.91
C LEU A 470 -5.08 10.14 -17.11
N LYS A 471 -4.32 10.15 -18.20
CA LYS A 471 -3.30 11.16 -18.45
C LYS A 471 -3.88 12.57 -18.44
N GLU A 472 -3.35 13.40 -17.55
CA GLU A 472 -3.60 14.84 -17.53
C GLU A 472 -2.61 15.56 -18.45
N ALA A 473 -3.04 16.70 -18.99
CA ALA A 473 -2.20 17.54 -19.83
C ALA A 473 -1.06 18.19 -19.02
N PRO A 474 0.08 18.53 -19.65
CA PRO A 474 1.10 19.34 -19.00
C PRO A 474 0.57 20.74 -18.66
N LEU A 475 1.20 21.42 -17.71
CA LEU A 475 0.77 22.76 -17.25
C LEU A 475 0.90 23.82 -18.33
N SER A 476 1.70 23.59 -19.38
CA SER A 476 1.76 24.47 -20.56
C SER A 476 0.46 24.50 -21.37
N GLU A 477 -0.35 23.44 -21.27
CA GLU A 477 -1.63 23.31 -21.98
C GLU A 477 -2.81 23.54 -21.03
N ASP A 478 -2.76 22.99 -19.82
CA ASP A 478 -3.77 23.15 -18.78
C ASP A 478 -3.15 23.64 -17.45
N PRO A 479 -2.96 24.97 -17.31
CA PRO A 479 -2.36 25.56 -16.12
C PRO A 479 -3.36 25.56 -14.95
N PRO A 480 -2.86 25.55 -13.69
CA PRO A 480 -3.72 25.65 -12.53
C PRO A 480 -4.53 26.95 -12.51
N LYS A 481 -5.69 26.92 -11.86
CA LYS A 481 -6.56 28.09 -11.67
C LYS A 481 -7.08 28.14 -10.25
N LYS A 482 -6.56 29.04 -9.42
CA LYS A 482 -6.97 29.24 -8.02
C LYS A 482 -7.04 27.93 -7.25
N GLY A 483 -5.94 27.19 -7.31
CA GLY A 483 -5.79 25.88 -6.68
C GLY A 483 -6.47 24.71 -7.40
N ASP A 484 -7.20 24.91 -8.49
CA ASP A 484 -7.71 23.82 -9.33
C ASP A 484 -6.59 23.23 -10.19
N ILE A 485 -6.37 21.92 -10.10
CA ILE A 485 -5.30 21.19 -10.78
C ILE A 485 -5.74 19.88 -11.45
N GLY A 486 -6.96 19.42 -11.20
CA GLY A 486 -7.43 18.11 -11.67
C GLY A 486 -8.90 18.11 -12.04
N HIS A 487 -9.28 17.12 -12.86
CA HIS A 487 -10.60 17.04 -13.47
C HIS A 487 -11.33 15.73 -13.09
N PRO A 488 -11.76 15.55 -11.82
CA PRO A 488 -12.20 14.25 -11.31
C PRO A 488 -13.41 13.65 -12.04
N PHE A 489 -14.27 14.48 -12.62
CA PHE A 489 -15.37 13.99 -13.47
C PHE A 489 -14.82 13.33 -14.75
N TRP A 490 -13.89 14.00 -15.44
CA TRP A 490 -13.25 13.46 -16.63
C TRP A 490 -12.36 12.26 -16.30
N SER A 491 -11.65 12.27 -15.18
CA SER A 491 -10.92 11.09 -14.70
C SER A 491 -11.85 9.89 -14.52
N LEU A 492 -13.05 10.09 -13.96
CA LEU A 492 -14.03 9.00 -13.83
C LEU A 492 -14.51 8.46 -15.19
N VAL A 493 -14.83 9.36 -16.12
CA VAL A 493 -15.25 8.96 -17.48
C VAL A 493 -14.11 8.23 -18.19
N ASN A 494 -12.88 8.72 -18.07
CA ASN A 494 -11.71 8.11 -18.69
C ASN A 494 -11.42 6.72 -18.11
N ALA A 495 -11.51 6.55 -16.79
CA ALA A 495 -11.36 5.25 -16.13
C ALA A 495 -12.48 4.24 -16.47
N SER A 496 -13.64 4.70 -16.95
CA SER A 496 -14.78 3.82 -17.23
C SER A 496 -14.61 2.93 -18.47
N GLY A 497 -13.56 3.14 -19.27
CA GLY A 497 -13.29 2.34 -20.47
C GLY A 497 -14.20 2.67 -21.66
N ILE A 498 -14.94 3.79 -21.61
CA ILE A 498 -15.72 4.29 -22.76
C ILE A 498 -14.81 4.73 -23.91
N TYR A 499 -13.60 5.20 -23.59
CA TYR A 499 -12.58 5.53 -24.58
C TYR A 499 -11.69 4.33 -24.91
N PRO A 500 -11.09 4.28 -26.12
CA PRO A 500 -10.14 3.23 -26.47
C PRO A 500 -9.03 3.13 -25.44
N LYS A 501 -8.76 1.89 -24.99
CA LYS A 501 -7.64 1.59 -24.11
C LYS A 501 -6.31 1.87 -24.82
N VAL A 502 -5.28 2.17 -24.05
CA VAL A 502 -3.94 2.49 -24.56
C VAL A 502 -2.93 1.44 -24.12
N ALA A 503 -1.86 1.30 -24.90
CA ALA A 503 -0.73 0.45 -24.53
C ALA A 503 -0.18 0.85 -23.14
N PRO A 504 0.24 -0.13 -22.31
CA PRO A 504 0.70 0.12 -20.96
C PRO A 504 2.15 0.61 -20.92
N ALA A 505 2.46 1.52 -20.00
CA ALA A 505 3.83 1.81 -19.56
C ALA A 505 4.20 0.95 -18.32
N PRO A 506 5.48 0.84 -17.94
CA PRO A 506 5.88 0.16 -16.69
C PRO A 506 5.24 0.80 -15.47
N GLY A 507 4.57 -0.01 -14.63
CA GLY A 507 3.95 0.47 -13.40
C GLY A 507 4.84 0.36 -12.18
N ASN A 508 4.96 1.46 -11.43
CA ASN A 508 5.48 1.48 -10.07
C ASN A 508 4.30 1.52 -9.09
N HIS A 509 4.21 0.56 -8.20
CA HIS A 509 3.21 0.48 -7.16
C HIS A 509 3.83 0.50 -5.76
N ALA A 510 5.13 0.76 -5.65
CA ALA A 510 5.78 0.88 -4.35
C ALA A 510 5.15 2.00 -3.50
N LYS A 511 5.21 1.83 -2.17
CA LYS A 511 4.87 2.87 -1.18
C LYS A 511 6.04 3.02 -0.21
N VAL A 512 7.15 3.46 -0.76
CA VAL A 512 8.43 3.54 -0.04
C VAL A 512 8.83 4.98 0.17
N THR A 513 9.38 5.29 1.35
CA THR A 513 9.97 6.59 1.65
C THR A 513 11.20 6.40 2.52
N ILE A 514 12.33 7.02 2.18
CA ILE A 514 13.57 7.00 2.97
C ILE A 514 13.84 8.43 3.44
N ILE A 515 14.14 8.59 4.73
CA ILE A 515 14.41 9.88 5.36
C ILE A 515 15.84 9.87 5.91
N ASP A 516 16.65 10.81 5.43
CA ASP A 516 18.01 11.13 5.91
C ASP A 516 19.01 9.97 5.95
N ASP A 517 18.73 8.87 5.26
CA ASP A 517 19.45 7.59 5.40
C ASP A 517 19.44 7.05 6.85
N GLU A 518 18.52 7.57 7.68
CA GLU A 518 18.32 7.17 9.08
C GLU A 518 17.22 6.12 9.22
N LEU A 519 16.18 6.18 8.36
CA LEU A 519 15.06 5.24 8.35
C LEU A 519 14.41 5.12 6.98
N TYR A 520 13.68 4.03 6.77
CA TYR A 520 12.75 3.88 5.64
C TYR A 520 11.36 3.44 6.09
N ILE A 521 10.36 3.79 5.28
CA ILE A 521 8.95 3.44 5.45
C ILE A 521 8.58 2.49 4.33
N VAL A 522 7.93 1.38 4.69
CA VAL A 522 7.35 0.42 3.75
C VAL A 522 6.01 -0.05 4.29
N GLY A 523 5.02 -0.18 3.40
CA GLY A 523 3.66 -0.51 3.82
C GLY A 523 2.68 -0.41 2.67
N SER A 524 1.42 -0.21 3.02
CA SER A 524 0.33 -0.10 2.06
C SER A 524 -0.11 1.35 1.79
N ASP A 525 0.51 2.32 2.45
CA ASP A 525 0.03 3.70 2.56
C ASP A 525 0.57 4.62 1.45
N ASN A 526 -0.33 5.07 0.59
CA ASN A 526 0.03 5.90 -0.55
C ASN A 526 0.37 7.34 -0.15
N MET A 527 1.24 8.02 -0.91
CA MET A 527 1.51 9.46 -0.73
C MET A 527 0.48 10.35 -1.41
N TYR A 528 -0.21 9.86 -2.45
CA TYR A 528 -1.36 10.57 -2.99
C TYR A 528 -2.56 10.50 -2.02
N PRO A 529 -3.52 11.43 -2.13
CA PRO A 529 -4.55 11.59 -1.11
C PRO A 529 -5.58 10.47 -1.12
N GLY A 530 -5.74 9.77 0.01
CA GLY A 530 -6.71 8.70 0.20
C GLY A 530 -7.12 8.55 1.67
N TYR A 531 -8.36 8.10 1.89
CA TYR A 531 -8.94 7.89 3.23
C TYR A 531 -9.08 6.40 3.58
N LEU A 532 -8.22 5.57 2.99
CA LEU A 532 -8.27 4.12 3.13
C LEU A 532 -7.64 3.68 4.46
N SER A 533 -7.94 2.47 4.89
CA SER A 533 -7.24 1.88 6.04
C SER A 533 -5.90 1.30 5.58
N GLU A 534 -4.81 1.84 6.09
CA GLU A 534 -3.44 1.57 5.62
C GLU A 534 -2.48 1.38 6.79
N PHE A 535 -1.41 0.61 6.58
CA PHE A 535 -0.44 0.23 7.61
C PHE A 535 0.99 0.34 7.10
N ASN A 536 1.92 0.73 7.98
CA ASN A 536 3.31 1.00 7.69
C ASN A 536 4.23 0.40 8.76
N TYR A 537 5.37 -0.10 8.31
CA TYR A 537 6.57 -0.24 9.11
C TYR A 537 7.55 0.90 8.79
N LEU A 538 8.05 1.56 9.83
CA LEU A 538 9.22 2.41 9.76
C LEU A 538 10.39 1.62 10.36
N VAL A 539 11.43 1.44 9.57
CA VAL A 539 12.58 0.62 9.94
C VAL A 539 13.79 1.51 10.16
N GLU A 540 14.38 1.41 11.34
CA GLU A 540 15.67 2.00 11.71
C GLU A 540 16.74 0.91 11.90
N GLY A 541 18.00 1.30 11.70
CA GLY A 541 19.18 0.46 11.88
C GLY A 541 20.12 0.60 10.70
N GLU A 542 21.40 0.88 10.98
CA GLU A 542 22.39 1.20 9.92
C GLU A 542 22.47 0.10 8.86
N GLU A 543 22.53 -1.17 9.28
CA GLU A 543 22.58 -2.32 8.37
C GLU A 543 21.32 -2.43 7.50
N ALA A 544 20.13 -2.40 8.11
CA ALA A 544 18.87 -2.52 7.39
C ALA A 544 18.64 -1.35 6.41
N VAL A 545 18.93 -0.12 6.84
CA VAL A 545 18.68 1.09 6.03
C VAL A 545 19.69 1.20 4.89
N SER A 546 20.99 1.04 5.16
CA SER A 546 22.02 1.09 4.11
C SER A 546 21.83 0.00 3.07
N THR A 547 21.43 -1.20 3.51
CA THR A 547 21.15 -2.31 2.59
C THR A 547 19.89 -2.04 1.77
N PHE A 548 18.83 -1.50 2.38
CA PHE A 548 17.64 -1.09 1.64
C PHE A 548 17.95 -0.04 0.57
N ILE A 549 18.78 0.95 0.91
CA ILE A 549 19.22 1.96 -0.06
C ILE A 549 19.99 1.30 -1.20
N LYS A 550 21.01 0.49 -0.90
CA LYS A 550 21.87 -0.14 -1.89
C LYS A 550 21.12 -1.13 -2.80
N GLU A 551 20.30 -2.00 -2.20
CA GLU A 551 19.67 -3.12 -2.92
C GLU A 551 18.40 -2.72 -3.66
N TYR A 552 17.78 -1.61 -3.29
CA TYR A 552 16.54 -1.11 -3.89
C TYR A 552 16.67 0.32 -4.43
N TRP A 553 16.88 1.31 -3.56
CA TRP A 553 16.80 2.72 -3.97
C TRP A 553 17.86 3.09 -5.00
N ASP A 554 19.12 2.70 -4.80
CA ASP A 554 20.22 3.06 -5.69
C ASP A 554 20.00 2.46 -7.09
N LYS A 555 19.46 1.24 -7.17
CA LYS A 555 19.08 0.62 -8.45
C LYS A 555 17.94 1.39 -9.12
N LEU A 556 16.88 1.67 -8.37
CA LEU A 556 15.74 2.46 -8.86
C LEU A 556 16.18 3.83 -9.37
N TRP A 557 16.93 4.56 -8.56
CA TRP A 557 17.37 5.91 -8.86
C TRP A 557 18.37 5.95 -10.00
N HIS A 558 19.29 4.99 -10.09
CA HIS A 558 20.25 4.89 -11.18
C HIS A 558 19.58 4.87 -12.56
N TYR A 559 18.48 4.11 -12.70
CA TYR A 559 17.76 4.03 -13.98
C TYR A 559 16.73 5.15 -14.17
N SER A 560 16.12 5.67 -13.10
CA SER A 560 15.13 6.75 -13.19
C SER A 560 15.72 8.16 -13.29
N GLU A 561 16.85 8.46 -12.61
CA GLU A 561 17.43 9.81 -12.56
C GLU A 561 17.68 10.43 -13.95
N PRO A 562 18.20 9.70 -14.96
CA PRO A 562 18.43 10.27 -16.30
C PRO A 562 17.17 10.86 -16.94
N HIS A 563 15.99 10.42 -16.50
CA HIS A 563 14.68 10.87 -16.96
C HIS A 563 14.02 11.88 -16.01
N ALA A 564 14.72 12.34 -14.97
CA ALA A 564 14.17 13.25 -13.97
C ALA A 564 13.92 14.66 -14.51
N PHE A 565 12.74 15.18 -14.19
CA PHE A 565 12.41 16.59 -14.28
C PHE A 565 13.02 17.32 -13.08
N LYS A 566 13.80 18.35 -13.39
CA LYS A 566 14.51 19.20 -12.41
C LYS A 566 14.73 20.60 -12.98
N GLN A 567 14.91 21.57 -12.10
CA GLN A 567 15.24 22.93 -12.53
C GLN A 567 16.66 22.96 -13.09
N LYS A 568 16.78 23.47 -14.31
CA LYS A 568 18.07 23.66 -14.98
C LYS A 568 18.86 24.81 -14.37
#